data_AF-M1WW45-F1
#
_entry.id   AF-M1WW45-F1
#
_cell.length_a   1.000
_cell.length_b   1.000
_cell.length_c   1.000
_cell.angle_alpha   90.00
_cell.angle_beta   90.00
_cell.angle_gamma   90.00
#
_symmetry.space_group_name_H-M   'P 1'
#
loop_
_entity.id
_entity.type
_entity.pdbx_description
1 polymer ?
#
loop_
_entity_poly.entity_id
_entity_poly.type
_entity_poly.pdbx_seq_one_letter_code
_entity_poly.pdbx_strand_id
1 'polypeptide(L)' 'MSKEELSRLVGDVLDDPAMLAEAMKITDQTTLEHYITSRGYDLTTGEISEAWTMSTVMLTESTHSFAPSSSSGKGSLKFS' A
#
# COMPACT_ATOMS: atom_id res chain seq x y z
N MET A 1 16.57 1.58 -16.36
CA MET A 1 15.38 0.96 -16.97
C MET A 1 14.26 0.85 -15.93
N SER A 2 14.39 0.01 -14.90
CA SER A 2 13.68 0.01 -13.60
C SER A 2 12.73 1.18 -13.24
N LYS A 3 13.24 2.41 -12.98
CA LYS A 3 12.42 3.54 -12.48
C LYS A 3 11.34 4.05 -13.45
N GLU A 4 11.56 3.95 -14.76
CA GLU A 4 10.60 4.37 -15.78
C GLU A 4 9.43 3.39 -15.88
N GLU A 5 9.70 2.09 -15.70
CA GLU A 5 8.66 1.06 -15.66
C GLU A 5 7.84 1.13 -14.40
N LEU A 6 8.47 1.40 -13.25
CA LEU A 6 7.75 1.60 -11.99
C LEU A 6 6.81 2.81 -12.09
N SER A 7 7.28 3.90 -12.70
CA SER A 7 6.47 5.10 -12.92
C SER A 7 5.33 4.85 -13.91
N ARG A 8 5.55 4.03 -14.94
CA ARG A 8 4.49 3.60 -15.87
C ARG A 8 3.46 2.72 -15.16
N LEU A 9 3.88 1.74 -14.37
CA LEU A 9 2.98 0.89 -13.59
C LEU A 9 2.11 1.73 -12.66
N VAL A 10 2.71 2.66 -11.91
CA VAL A 10 1.96 3.56 -11.02
C VAL A 10 1.01 4.45 -11.84
N GLY A 11 1.44 4.96 -12.99
CA GLY A 11 0.59 5.72 -13.90
C GLY A 11 -0.61 4.92 -14.39
N ASP A 12 -0.40 3.69 -14.85
CA ASP A 12 -1.46 2.79 -15.35
C ASP A 12 -2.45 2.40 -14.24
N VAL A 13 -1.96 2.13 -13.03
CA VAL A 13 -2.80 1.82 -11.86
C VAL A 13 -3.68 3.01 -11.47
N LEU A 14 -3.19 4.24 -11.65
CA LEU A 14 -3.96 5.46 -11.35
C LEU A 14 -4.92 5.84 -12.48
N ASP A 15 -4.59 5.52 -13.73
CA ASP A 15 -5.42 5.76 -14.91
C ASP A 15 -6.54 4.72 -15.04
N ASP A 16 -6.26 3.45 -14.74
CA ASP A 16 -7.20 2.34 -14.82
C ASP A 16 -7.73 1.93 -13.42
N PRO A 17 -8.97 2.32 -13.05
CA PRO A 17 -9.53 2.00 -11.74
C PRO A 17 -9.75 0.48 -11.54
N ALA A 18 -9.84 -0.31 -12.61
CA ALA A 18 -9.90 -1.76 -12.52
C ALA A 18 -8.55 -2.37 -12.08
N MET A 19 -7.43 -1.84 -12.58
CA MET A 19 -6.09 -2.20 -12.11
C MET A 19 -5.91 -1.93 -10.63
N LEU A 20 -6.35 -0.75 -10.16
CA LEU A 20 -6.30 -0.42 -8.74
C LEU A 20 -7.15 -1.39 -7.92
N ALA A 21 -8.37 -1.70 -8.37
CA ALA A 21 -9.27 -2.62 -7.67
C ALA A 21 -8.71 -4.04 -7.58
N GLU A 22 -8.05 -4.54 -8.63
CA GLU A 22 -7.36 -5.83 -8.60
C GLU A 22 -6.11 -5.79 -7.70
N ALA A 23 -5.29 -4.74 -7.81
CA ALA A 23 -4.10 -4.57 -6.97
C ALA A 23 -4.44 -4.49 -5.47
N MET A 24 -5.54 -3.84 -5.09
CA MET A 24 -6.01 -3.76 -3.70
C MET A 24 -6.49 -5.11 -3.14
N LYS A 25 -6.88 -6.08 -3.99
CA LYS A 25 -7.23 -7.44 -3.55
C LYS A 25 -6.01 -8.29 -3.25
N ILE A 26 -4.83 -7.87 -3.71
CA ILE A 26 -3.59 -8.61 -3.53
C ILE A 26 -3.12 -8.40 -2.08
N THR A 27 -3.09 -9.49 -1.32
CA THR A 27 -2.64 -9.50 0.08
C THR A 27 -1.24 -10.09 0.27
N ASP A 28 -0.60 -10.52 -0.83
CA ASP A 28 0.69 -11.21 -0.82
C ASP A 28 1.63 -10.67 -1.90
N GLN A 29 2.90 -10.50 -1.54
CA GLN A 29 3.93 -9.95 -2.41
C GLN A 29 4.19 -10.83 -3.65
N THR A 30 4.12 -12.16 -3.52
CA THR A 30 4.29 -13.10 -4.63
C THR A 30 3.17 -12.95 -5.65
N THR A 31 1.95 -12.73 -5.16
CA THR A 31 0.79 -12.50 -6.03
C THR A 31 0.90 -11.15 -6.74
N LEU A 32 1.46 -10.12 -6.10
CA LEU A 32 1.75 -8.84 -6.74
C LEU A 32 2.80 -9.00 -7.84
N GLU A 33 3.87 -9.75 -7.58
CA GLU A 33 4.92 -10.01 -8.57
C GLU A 33 4.36 -10.73 -9.81
N HIS A 34 3.56 -11.76 -9.61
CA HIS A 34 2.87 -12.45 -10.70
C HIS A 34 1.91 -11.53 -11.46
N TYR A 35 1.17 -10.67 -10.76
CA TYR A 35 0.25 -9.71 -11.38
C TYR A 35 0.97 -8.70 -12.28
N ILE A 36 2.06 -8.12 -11.79
CA ILE A 36 2.91 -7.15 -12.51
C ILE A 36 3.56 -7.82 -13.73
N THR A 37 4.13 -9.01 -13.54
CA THR A 37 4.79 -9.77 -14.63
C THR A 37 3.79 -10.18 -15.71
N SER A 38 2.58 -10.60 -15.33
CA SER A 38 1.50 -10.99 -16.26
C SER A 38 1.03 -9.81 -17.13
N ARG A 39 1.11 -8.59 -16.61
CA ARG A 39 0.81 -7.35 -17.33
C ARG A 39 1.94 -6.90 -18.28
N GLY A 40 3.11 -7.55 -18.21
CA GLY A 40 4.24 -7.27 -19.09
C GLY A 40 5.19 -6.18 -18.58
N TYR A 41 5.16 -5.86 -17.29
CA TYR A 41 6.15 -4.98 -16.67
C TYR A 41 7.40 -5.79 -16.25
N ASP A 42 8.59 -5.30 -16.57
CA ASP A 42 9.87 -5.91 -16.20
C ASP A 42 10.44 -5.21 -14.95
N LEU A 43 9.79 -5.44 -13.81
CA LEU A 43 10.24 -4.92 -12.52
C LEU A 43 11.06 -5.97 -11.76
N THR A 44 12.13 -5.53 -11.12
CA THR A 44 12.88 -6.42 -10.22
C THR A 44 12.10 -6.71 -8.94
N THR A 45 12.32 -7.85 -8.30
CA THR A 45 11.68 -8.21 -7.02
C THR A 45 11.90 -7.13 -5.94
N GLY A 46 13.05 -6.44 -5.95
CA GLY A 46 13.33 -5.33 -5.04
C GLY A 46 12.40 -4.13 -5.26
N GLU A 47 12.17 -3.74 -6.51
CA GLU A 47 11.28 -2.65 -6.88
C GLU A 47 9.81 -2.97 -6.58
N ILE A 48 9.40 -4.21 -6.82
CA ILE A 48 8.06 -4.70 -6.45
C ILE A 48 7.90 -4.68 -4.93
N SER A 49 8.95 -5.02 -4.18
CA SER A 49 8.95 -4.92 -2.72
C SER A 49 8.83 -3.48 -2.22
N GLU A 50 9.47 -2.52 -2.88
CA GLU A 50 9.34 -1.10 -2.56
C GLU A 50 7.92 -0.59 -2.86
N ALA A 51 7.36 -0.94 -4.02
CA ALA A 51 5.97 -0.59 -4.39
C ALA A 51 4.95 -1.20 -3.43
N TRP A 52 5.13 -2.46 -3.03
CA TRP A 52 4.33 -3.14 -2.01
C TRP A 52 4.40 -2.44 -0.65
N THR A 53 5.62 -2.07 -0.23
CA THR A 53 5.85 -1.37 1.04
C THR A 53 5.17 0.00 1.02
N MET A 54 5.34 0.78 -0.04
CA MET A 54 4.67 2.08 -0.21
C MET A 54 3.14 1.95 -0.17
N SER A 55 2.59 0.96 -0.88
CA SER A 55 1.15 0.69 -0.91
C SER A 55 0.61 0.31 0.47
N THR A 56 1.34 -0.56 1.18
CA THR A 56 0.99 -0.98 2.55
C THR A 56 1.02 0.19 3.54
N VAL A 57 2.03 1.08 3.43
CA VAL A 57 2.13 2.28 4.28
C VAL A 57 0.95 3.23 4.03
N MET A 58 0.59 3.47 2.76
CA MET A 58 -0.56 4.33 2.45
C MET A 58 -1.91 3.75 2.92
N LEU A 59 -2.06 2.43 2.81
CA LEU A 59 -3.25 1.72 3.32
C LEU A 59 -3.32 1.74 4.85
N THR A 60 -2.18 1.58 5.54
CA THR A 60 -2.13 1.64 7.01
C THR A 60 -2.28 3.05 7.56
N GLU A 61 -1.73 4.08 6.92
CA GLU A 61 -1.98 5.49 7.28
C GLU A 61 -3.46 5.86 7.10
N SER A 62 -4.11 5.33 6.07
CA SER A 62 -5.56 5.49 5.87
C SER A 62 -6.38 4.77 6.96
N THR A 63 -5.88 3.65 7.50
CA THR A 63 -6.51 2.91 8.61
C THR A 63 -6.27 3.54 9.97
N HIS A 64 -5.22 4.35 10.13
CA HIS A 64 -4.93 5.07 11.38
C HIS A 64 -5.76 6.34 11.59
N SER A 65 -6.58 6.77 10.62
CA SER A 65 -7.43 7.97 10.75
C SER A 65 -8.82 7.75 11.39
N PHE A 66 -9.11 6.56 11.92
CA PHE A 66 -10.35 6.31 12.68
C PHE A 66 -10.12 5.48 13.96
N ALA A 67 -9.07 5.79 14.71
CA ALA A 67 -9.18 5.61 16.16
C ALA A 67 -9.86 6.87 16.71
N PRO A 68 -11.15 6.85 17.14
CA PRO A 68 -11.58 7.84 18.10
C PRO A 68 -10.59 7.72 19.25
N SER A 69 -9.91 8.81 19.58
CA SER A 69 -9.12 8.87 20.81
C SER A 69 -10.10 8.83 21.99
N SER A 70 -10.77 7.70 22.20
CA SER A 70 -11.29 7.29 23.49
C SER A 70 -10.09 6.82 24.29
N SER A 71 -9.22 7.78 24.61
CA SER A 71 -8.40 7.69 25.82
C SER A 71 -9.35 7.80 27.01
N SER A 72 -10.11 6.73 27.25
CA SER A 72 -10.70 6.41 28.55
C SER A 72 -9.57 6.03 29.49
N GLY A 73 -8.73 7.01 29.81
CA GLY A 73 -7.75 6.98 30.87
C GLY A 73 -8.19 7.95 31.94
N LYS A 74 -9.25 7.64 32.70
CA LYS A 74 -9.48 8.24 34.03
C LYS A 74 -8.41 7.70 34.98
N GLY A 75 -7.17 8.13 34.75
CA GLY A 75 -6.07 8.03 35.70
C GLY A 75 -6.28 9.09 36.78
N SER A 76 -6.52 8.61 37.99
CA SER A 76 -6.69 9.33 39.24
C SER A 76 -5.84 10.60 39.37
N LEU A 77 -6.48 11.77 39.26
CA LEU A 77 -5.91 13.04 39.73
C LEU A 77 -5.98 13.04 41.27
N LYS A 78 -4.86 12.68 41.90
CA LYS A 78 -4.63 12.96 43.32
C LYS A 78 -4.46 14.47 43.48
N PHE A 79 -5.46 15.12 44.07
CA PHE A 79 -5.30 16.40 44.73
C PHE A 79 -5.27 16.18 46.24
N SER A 80 -4.19 16.70 46.84
CA SER A 80 -3.98 16.97 48.27
C SER A 80 -3.82 15.78 49.22
#